data_AF-A0A930V4H5-F1
#
_entry.id   AF-A0A930V4H5-F1
#
_cell.length_a   1.000
_cell.length_b   1.000
_cell.length_c   1.000
_cell.angle_alpha   90.00
_cell.angle_beta   90.00
_cell.angle_gamma   90.00
#
_symmetry.space_group_name_H-M   'P 1'
#
loop_
_entity.id
_entity.type
_entity.pdbx_description
1 polymer ?
#
loop_
_entity_poly.entity_id
_entity_poly.type
_entity_poly.pdbx_seq_one_letter_code
_entity_poly.pdbx_strand_id
1 'polypeptide(L)'
;MVVGALALAAAAAVLPAPSGAVAGAAAAPRASSCTVSGATLSWGVKESFRSYISGSIAKGAWTPEGGATYATPSFGWAAGAGQLGDPTAGATGDVAFVGSVRFTGHQGVLDTTIADPVLRFTSATSAQLLLDVAGTTQEGVAVSSPDVPFADVDLSASPVDPSTGALSFAGAPATLTAEGAAAFGSYEPGTALDPLTADVPVACTAPVDAEEAAVASASDPDASQAATSAPAAAGTPDAGTRADTDAGPTPAALAWSAVAAAALLGALAWLLVRRRRLAVGASTTGGSTGSSTTGTSRTGTSHTAHDDEKETP
;
A
#
# COMPACT_ATOMS: atom_id res chain seq x y z
N MET A 1 64.23 32.40 -66.80
CA MET A 1 63.35 33.48 -67.29
C MET A 1 62.00 33.29 -66.62
N VAL A 2 61.59 34.28 -65.83
CA VAL A 2 60.24 34.73 -65.37
C VAL A 2 59.03 33.86 -65.84
N VAL A 3 57.92 33.62 -65.14
CA VAL A 3 57.08 34.29 -64.11
C VAL A 3 56.15 33.16 -63.58
N GLY A 4 55.69 33.08 -62.34
CA GLY A 4 54.54 33.86 -61.88
C GLY A 4 53.66 33.06 -60.93
N ALA A 5 53.42 33.63 -59.75
CA ALA A 5 52.52 33.14 -58.72
C ALA A 5 51.05 33.43 -59.08
N LEU A 6 50.12 32.59 -58.63
CA LEU A 6 48.75 33.02 -58.36
C LEU A 6 48.24 32.36 -57.07
N ALA A 7 47.72 33.20 -56.19
CA ALA A 7 47.45 32.94 -54.79
C ALA A 7 46.12 32.23 -54.53
N LEU A 8 46.11 31.49 -53.42
CA LEU A 8 44.96 30.89 -52.74
C LEU A 8 44.06 32.00 -52.16
N ALA A 9 42.75 31.88 -52.37
CA ALA A 9 41.75 32.56 -51.54
C ALA A 9 40.65 31.55 -51.17
N ALA A 10 40.77 30.95 -49.98
CA ALA A 10 39.71 30.15 -49.37
C ALA A 10 38.99 31.04 -48.33
N ALA A 11 37.73 31.34 -48.60
CA ALA A 11 36.86 32.06 -47.66
C ALA A 11 36.44 31.11 -46.53
N ALA A 12 36.84 31.42 -45.29
CA ALA A 12 36.33 30.74 -44.10
C ALA A 12 34.98 31.34 -43.72
N ALA A 13 33.89 30.59 -43.91
CA ALA A 13 32.58 30.93 -43.37
C ALA A 13 32.54 30.57 -41.87
N VAL A 14 32.43 31.57 -41.01
CA VAL A 14 32.18 31.41 -39.57
C VAL A 14 30.68 31.27 -39.37
N LEU A 15 30.23 30.11 -38.91
CA LEU A 15 28.85 29.90 -38.43
C LEU A 15 28.76 30.32 -36.95
N PRO A 16 27.73 31.07 -36.53
CA PRO A 16 27.50 31.35 -35.12
C PRO A 16 26.96 30.10 -34.39
N ALA A 17 27.50 29.80 -33.22
CA ALA A 17 27.01 28.75 -32.34
C ALA A 17 25.67 29.16 -31.71
N PRO A 18 24.68 28.25 -31.55
CA PRO A 18 23.45 28.56 -30.86
C PRO A 18 23.72 28.69 -29.35
N SER A 19 23.35 29.84 -28.79
CA SER A 19 23.28 30.03 -27.33
C SER A 19 22.28 29.04 -26.74
N GLY A 20 22.79 28.08 -25.96
CA GLY A 20 21.95 27.17 -25.19
C GLY A 20 21.20 27.94 -24.10
N ALA A 21 19.90 28.14 -24.30
CA ALA A 21 19.01 28.52 -23.21
C ALA A 21 18.94 27.32 -22.25
N VAL A 22 19.51 27.46 -21.05
CA VAL A 22 19.23 26.56 -19.93
C VAL A 22 17.77 26.80 -19.53
N ALA A 23 16.87 26.00 -20.09
CA ALA A 23 15.51 25.90 -19.58
C ALA A 23 15.64 25.39 -18.14
N GLY A 24 15.33 26.24 -17.16
CA GLY A 24 15.18 25.82 -15.78
C GLY A 24 14.19 24.66 -15.76
N ALA A 25 14.64 23.49 -15.33
CA ALA A 25 13.75 22.38 -15.09
C ALA A 25 12.72 22.85 -14.06
N ALA A 26 11.49 23.09 -14.50
CA ALA A 26 10.38 23.32 -13.61
C ALA A 26 10.35 22.12 -12.65
N ALA A 27 10.60 22.37 -11.36
CA ALA A 27 10.51 21.33 -10.36
C ALA A 27 9.08 20.77 -10.43
N ALA A 28 8.96 19.47 -10.72
CA ALA A 28 7.67 18.80 -10.65
C ALA A 28 7.11 19.01 -9.23
N PRO A 29 5.81 19.35 -9.08
CA PRO A 29 5.21 19.49 -7.76
C PRO A 29 5.45 18.20 -6.99
N ARG A 30 6.09 18.28 -5.83
CA ARG A 30 6.23 17.12 -4.95
C ARG A 30 4.83 16.74 -4.47
N ALA A 31 4.43 15.50 -4.71
CA ALA A 31 3.15 14.99 -4.24
C ALA A 31 3.10 15.14 -2.71
N SER A 32 2.08 15.84 -2.22
CA SER A 32 1.73 15.88 -0.81
C SER A 32 1.45 14.44 -0.36
N SER A 33 2.24 13.92 0.60
CA SER A 33 1.91 12.66 1.26
C SER A 33 1.18 12.97 2.56
N CYS A 34 -0.05 12.50 2.67
CA CYS A 34 -0.87 12.68 3.84
C CYS A 34 -0.85 11.43 4.72
N THR A 35 -0.91 11.63 6.03
CA THR A 35 -0.91 10.56 7.03
C THR A 35 -2.34 10.32 7.48
N VAL A 36 -2.69 9.04 7.66
CA VAL A 36 -3.95 8.60 8.24
C VAL A 36 -3.69 7.99 9.60
N SER A 37 -4.49 8.39 10.59
CA SER A 37 -4.47 7.79 11.92
C SER A 37 -5.87 7.84 12.54
N GLY A 38 -6.27 6.73 13.18
CA GLY A 38 -7.56 6.66 13.86
C GLY A 38 -8.74 6.41 12.92
N ALA A 39 -8.49 5.85 11.73
CA ALA A 39 -9.56 5.51 10.80
C ALA A 39 -10.47 4.41 11.38
N THR A 40 -11.71 4.37 10.90
CA THR A 40 -12.69 3.34 11.21
C THR A 40 -13.26 2.72 9.95
N LEU A 41 -13.60 1.44 10.02
CA LEU A 41 -14.24 0.67 8.96
C LEU A 41 -15.38 -0.14 9.56
N SER A 42 -16.56 -0.08 8.93
CA SER A 42 -17.74 -0.88 9.27
C SER A 42 -18.23 -1.62 8.04
N TRP A 43 -18.41 -2.93 8.15
CA TRP A 43 -18.85 -3.78 7.05
C TRP A 43 -19.55 -5.04 7.53
N GLY A 44 -20.64 -5.44 6.86
CA GLY A 44 -21.40 -6.64 7.20
C GLY A 44 -20.83 -7.94 6.62
N VAL A 45 -19.89 -7.90 5.68
CA VAL A 45 -19.57 -9.01 4.76
C VAL A 45 -20.70 -9.23 3.75
N LYS A 46 -21.74 -9.98 4.13
CA LYS A 46 -22.95 -10.19 3.32
C LYS A 46 -24.10 -10.66 4.20
N GLU A 47 -25.26 -10.02 4.11
CA GLU A 47 -26.42 -10.33 4.97
C GLU A 47 -26.86 -11.79 4.86
N SER A 48 -26.94 -12.32 3.64
CA SER A 48 -27.32 -13.72 3.43
C SER A 48 -26.29 -14.70 4.01
N PHE A 49 -25.01 -14.34 4.02
CA PHE A 49 -23.96 -15.16 4.62
C PHE A 49 -24.10 -15.17 6.15
N ARG A 50 -24.26 -13.99 6.78
CA ARG A 50 -24.50 -13.92 8.23
C ARG A 50 -25.75 -14.71 8.62
N SER A 51 -26.84 -14.52 7.88
CA SER A 51 -28.11 -15.23 8.09
C SER A 51 -27.95 -16.75 7.98
N TYR A 52 -27.15 -17.20 7.01
CA TYR A 52 -26.80 -18.61 6.85
C TYR A 52 -26.01 -19.15 8.04
N ILE A 53 -24.95 -18.44 8.46
CA ILE A 53 -24.10 -18.81 9.60
C ILE A 53 -24.94 -18.94 10.87
N SER A 54 -25.72 -17.91 11.24
CA SER A 54 -26.56 -17.95 12.45
C SER A 54 -27.82 -18.81 12.30
N GLY A 55 -28.12 -19.29 11.09
CA GLY A 55 -29.34 -19.99 10.75
C GLY A 55 -29.34 -21.47 11.16
N SER A 56 -30.46 -22.14 10.91
CA SER A 56 -30.65 -23.56 11.23
C SER A 56 -29.86 -24.52 10.35
N ILE A 57 -29.30 -24.02 9.23
CA ILE A 57 -28.52 -24.82 8.28
C ILE A 57 -27.08 -24.95 8.77
N ALA A 58 -26.33 -23.85 8.84
CA ALA A 58 -24.94 -23.89 9.30
C ALA A 58 -24.84 -24.10 10.82
N LYS A 59 -25.82 -23.60 11.60
CA LYS A 59 -25.81 -23.63 13.08
C LYS A 59 -24.48 -23.14 13.65
N GLY A 60 -24.00 -22.08 13.05
CA GLY A 60 -22.70 -21.50 13.26
C GLY A 60 -22.72 -20.28 14.16
N ALA A 61 -21.55 -19.65 14.25
CA ALA A 61 -21.34 -18.39 14.94
C ALA A 61 -20.18 -17.64 14.31
N TRP A 62 -20.06 -16.36 14.65
CA TRP A 62 -18.87 -15.57 14.38
C TRP A 62 -18.23 -15.09 15.67
N THR A 63 -16.92 -14.90 15.65
CA THR A 63 -16.14 -14.40 16.78
C THR A 63 -15.20 -13.30 16.28
N PRO A 64 -15.48 -12.02 16.61
CA PRO A 64 -14.53 -10.94 16.42
C PRO A 64 -13.36 -11.06 17.41
N GLU A 65 -12.14 -10.88 16.93
CA GLU A 65 -10.91 -10.95 17.73
C GLU A 65 -9.95 -9.82 17.32
N GLY A 66 -8.88 -9.61 18.12
CA GLY A 66 -7.83 -8.66 17.77
C GLY A 66 -8.27 -7.19 17.71
N GLY A 67 -9.36 -6.83 18.40
CA GLY A 67 -9.92 -5.48 18.40
C GLY A 67 -11.05 -5.26 17.38
N ALA A 68 -11.34 -6.26 16.54
CA ALA A 68 -12.57 -6.26 15.76
C ALA A 68 -13.79 -6.34 16.68
N THR A 69 -14.88 -5.74 16.26
CA THR A 69 -16.14 -5.66 17.02
C THR A 69 -17.31 -6.13 16.17
N TYR A 70 -18.44 -6.43 16.82
CA TYR A 70 -19.70 -6.69 16.13
C TYR A 70 -20.83 -5.91 16.81
N ALA A 71 -21.54 -5.13 16.00
CA ALA A 71 -22.79 -4.46 16.39
C ALA A 71 -23.76 -4.63 15.22
N THR A 72 -24.89 -5.31 15.45
CA THR A 72 -25.83 -5.66 14.38
C THR A 72 -26.14 -4.44 13.50
N PRO A 73 -25.95 -4.53 12.17
CA PRO A 73 -25.61 -5.74 11.39
C PRO A 73 -24.12 -5.93 11.05
N SER A 74 -23.22 -5.06 11.52
CA SER A 74 -21.88 -4.89 10.97
C SER A 74 -20.76 -5.33 11.90
N PHE A 75 -19.66 -5.76 11.30
CA PHE A 75 -18.36 -5.86 11.94
C PHE A 75 -17.66 -4.51 11.87
N GLY A 76 -16.90 -4.18 12.91
CA GLY A 76 -16.20 -2.91 13.03
C GLY A 76 -14.71 -3.09 13.29
N TRP A 77 -13.89 -2.34 12.58
CA TRP A 77 -12.46 -2.19 12.78
C TRP A 77 -12.13 -0.73 13.04
N ALA A 78 -11.21 -0.46 13.96
CA ALA A 78 -10.85 0.88 14.38
C ALA A 78 -9.33 1.03 14.45
N ALA A 79 -8.88 2.26 14.77
CA ALA A 79 -7.47 2.62 14.84
C ALA A 79 -6.70 2.33 13.54
N GLY A 80 -7.40 2.41 12.40
CA GLY A 80 -6.77 2.25 11.09
C GLY A 80 -5.74 3.36 10.84
N ALA A 81 -4.66 3.00 10.17
CA ALA A 81 -3.55 3.89 9.89
C ALA A 81 -2.97 3.64 8.49
N GLY A 82 -2.36 4.66 7.91
CA GLY A 82 -1.92 4.57 6.54
C GLY A 82 -1.30 5.85 6.00
N GLN A 83 -0.91 5.79 4.73
CA GLN A 83 -0.47 6.96 3.97
C GLN A 83 -1.29 7.06 2.70
N LEU A 84 -1.75 8.27 2.39
CA LEU A 84 -2.49 8.56 1.18
C LEU A 84 -1.81 9.68 0.41
N GLY A 85 -1.91 9.64 -0.91
CA GLY A 85 -1.64 10.79 -1.76
C GLY A 85 -2.60 11.94 -1.46
N ASP A 86 -2.29 13.11 -2.00
CA ASP A 86 -3.12 14.30 -1.85
C ASP A 86 -4.59 14.02 -2.22
N PRO A 87 -5.53 14.16 -1.26
CA PRO A 87 -6.91 13.81 -1.49
C PRO A 87 -7.61 14.76 -2.47
N THR A 88 -7.07 15.96 -2.71
CA THR A 88 -7.56 16.88 -3.75
C THR A 88 -7.20 16.45 -5.17
N ALA A 89 -6.21 15.56 -5.31
CA ALA A 89 -5.72 15.07 -6.59
C ALA A 89 -6.19 13.63 -6.91
N GLY A 90 -7.12 13.10 -6.12
CA GLY A 90 -7.53 11.69 -6.17
C GLY A 90 -6.60 10.82 -5.36
N ALA A 91 -6.83 10.78 -4.04
CA ALA A 91 -6.02 10.01 -3.09
C ALA A 91 -5.85 8.56 -3.57
N THR A 92 -4.59 8.11 -3.56
CA THR A 92 -4.22 6.71 -3.71
C THR A 92 -3.38 6.29 -2.52
N GLY A 93 -3.45 5.02 -2.15
CA GLY A 93 -2.70 4.46 -1.03
C GLY A 93 -3.55 3.57 -0.15
N ASP A 94 -2.98 3.16 0.97
CA ASP A 94 -3.51 2.09 1.80
C ASP A 94 -3.79 2.60 3.22
N VAL A 95 -4.94 2.23 3.76
CA VAL A 95 -5.30 2.34 5.18
C VAL A 95 -5.50 0.94 5.73
N ALA A 96 -4.62 0.53 6.62
CA ALA A 96 -4.62 -0.81 7.22
C ALA A 96 -5.27 -0.79 8.60
N PHE A 97 -5.99 -1.87 8.89
CA PHE A 97 -6.64 -2.15 10.15
C PHE A 97 -6.09 -3.46 10.71
N VAL A 98 -6.24 -3.66 12.02
CA VAL A 98 -5.92 -4.92 12.68
C VAL A 98 -7.18 -5.57 13.22
N GLY A 99 -7.17 -6.89 13.31
CA GLY A 99 -8.24 -7.67 13.92
C GLY A 99 -8.95 -8.56 12.91
N SER A 100 -9.68 -9.54 13.43
CA SER A 100 -10.22 -10.63 12.64
C SER A 100 -11.65 -10.97 13.02
N VAL A 101 -12.33 -11.65 12.11
CA VAL A 101 -13.63 -12.27 12.36
C VAL A 101 -13.55 -13.72 11.89
N ARG A 102 -13.69 -14.64 12.84
CA ARG A 102 -13.75 -16.07 12.56
C ARG A 102 -15.20 -16.50 12.46
N PHE A 103 -15.58 -17.07 11.33
CA PHE A 103 -16.89 -17.68 11.07
C PHE A 103 -16.78 -19.19 11.18
N THR A 104 -17.67 -19.81 11.93
CA THR A 104 -17.76 -21.26 12.07
C THR A 104 -19.16 -21.73 11.68
N GLY A 105 -19.28 -22.96 11.19
CA GLY A 105 -20.54 -23.60 10.83
C GLY A 105 -20.35 -25.09 10.55
N HIS A 106 -21.46 -25.82 10.39
CA HIS A 106 -21.45 -27.25 10.05
C HIS A 106 -20.59 -28.11 10.97
N GLN A 107 -20.69 -27.88 12.29
CA GLN A 107 -19.88 -28.60 13.28
C GLN A 107 -18.37 -28.47 13.04
N GLY A 108 -17.92 -27.34 12.48
CA GLY A 108 -16.51 -27.02 12.23
C GLY A 108 -16.00 -27.36 10.83
N VAL A 109 -16.84 -27.85 9.92
CA VAL A 109 -16.46 -27.99 8.50
C VAL A 109 -16.21 -26.62 7.87
N LEU A 110 -17.11 -25.67 8.12
CA LEU A 110 -16.88 -24.26 7.81
C LEU A 110 -16.16 -23.65 9.01
N ASP A 111 -14.95 -23.15 8.76
CA ASP A 111 -14.13 -22.45 9.75
C ASP A 111 -13.26 -21.41 9.01
N THR A 112 -13.87 -20.32 8.55
CA THR A 112 -13.19 -19.28 7.76
C THR A 112 -12.90 -18.08 8.65
N THR A 113 -11.66 -17.59 8.62
CA THR A 113 -11.28 -16.33 9.24
C THR A 113 -10.98 -15.30 8.15
N ILE A 114 -11.57 -14.11 8.29
CA ILE A 114 -11.12 -12.90 7.58
C ILE A 114 -10.37 -12.01 8.58
N ALA A 115 -9.25 -11.44 8.18
CA ALA A 115 -8.38 -10.69 9.07
C ALA A 115 -7.72 -9.49 8.39
N ASP A 116 -7.27 -8.58 9.25
CA ASP A 116 -6.40 -7.44 8.97
C ASP A 116 -6.78 -6.67 7.68
N PRO A 117 -7.98 -6.06 7.65
CA PRO A 117 -8.45 -5.37 6.46
C PRO A 117 -7.54 -4.24 6.01
N VAL A 118 -7.38 -4.10 4.69
CA VAL A 118 -6.75 -2.93 4.09
C VAL A 118 -7.70 -2.29 3.09
N LEU A 119 -8.04 -1.02 3.30
CA LEU A 119 -8.68 -0.20 2.29
C LEU A 119 -7.60 0.41 1.39
N ARG A 120 -7.53 -0.10 0.15
CA ARG A 120 -6.63 0.41 -0.90
C ARG A 120 -7.39 1.35 -1.82
N PHE A 121 -7.13 2.64 -1.69
CA PHE A 121 -7.65 3.65 -2.60
C PHE A 121 -6.86 3.62 -3.91
N THR A 122 -7.57 3.43 -5.02
CA THR A 122 -6.98 3.33 -6.38
C THR A 122 -7.28 4.58 -7.21
N SER A 123 -8.34 5.31 -6.87
CA SER A 123 -8.68 6.62 -7.44
C SER A 123 -9.63 7.38 -6.52
N ALA A 124 -10.04 8.59 -6.93
CA ALA A 124 -11.05 9.38 -6.23
C ALA A 124 -12.42 8.67 -6.12
N THR A 125 -12.70 7.69 -6.98
CA THR A 125 -14.01 7.04 -7.09
C THR A 125 -13.95 5.53 -6.90
N SER A 126 -12.79 4.97 -6.53
CA SER A 126 -12.62 3.53 -6.40
C SER A 126 -11.62 3.17 -5.31
N ALA A 127 -11.96 2.12 -4.58
CA ALA A 127 -11.06 1.44 -3.65
C ALA A 127 -11.21 -0.08 -3.77
N GLN A 128 -10.30 -0.81 -3.17
CA GLN A 128 -10.39 -2.25 -2.94
C GLN A 128 -10.31 -2.53 -1.45
N LEU A 129 -11.14 -3.47 -0.98
CA LEU A 129 -10.99 -4.08 0.33
C LEU A 129 -10.11 -5.32 0.18
N LEU A 130 -8.93 -5.29 0.79
CA LEU A 130 -8.06 -6.44 0.90
C LEU A 130 -8.25 -7.11 2.25
N LEU A 131 -8.17 -8.44 2.28
CA LEU A 131 -8.30 -9.26 3.49
C LEU A 131 -7.30 -10.41 3.49
N ASP A 132 -6.80 -10.75 4.67
CA ASP A 132 -6.23 -12.07 4.90
C ASP A 132 -7.38 -13.07 5.08
N VAL A 133 -7.35 -14.17 4.33
CA VAL A 133 -8.38 -15.23 4.37
C VAL A 133 -7.72 -16.56 4.68
N ALA A 134 -8.16 -17.21 5.77
CA ALA A 134 -7.57 -18.47 6.23
C ALA A 134 -8.61 -19.45 6.80
N GLY A 135 -8.26 -20.73 6.87
CA GLY A 135 -9.08 -21.79 7.47
C GLY A 135 -9.74 -22.67 6.41
N THR A 136 -11.04 -22.92 6.52
CA THR A 136 -11.81 -23.72 5.58
C THR A 136 -13.09 -23.01 5.11
N THR A 137 -13.40 -23.11 3.81
CA THR A 137 -14.63 -22.58 3.21
C THR A 137 -15.88 -23.34 3.68
N GLN A 138 -17.04 -22.95 3.16
CA GLN A 138 -18.31 -23.64 3.40
C GLN A 138 -18.28 -25.13 3.07
N GLU A 139 -17.54 -25.52 2.04
CA GLU A 139 -17.38 -26.89 1.55
C GLU A 139 -16.24 -27.63 2.26
N GLY A 140 -15.58 -26.99 3.24
CA GLY A 140 -14.44 -27.55 3.95
C GLY A 140 -13.12 -27.47 3.17
N VAL A 141 -13.06 -26.67 2.10
CA VAL A 141 -11.84 -26.49 1.31
C VAL A 141 -10.87 -25.58 2.06
N ALA A 142 -9.63 -26.02 2.24
CA ALA A 142 -8.62 -25.23 2.95
C ALA A 142 -8.21 -23.98 2.16
N VAL A 143 -8.08 -22.85 2.85
CA VAL A 143 -7.61 -21.56 2.32
C VAL A 143 -6.57 -20.95 3.26
N SER A 144 -5.57 -20.28 2.69
CA SER A 144 -4.55 -19.53 3.42
C SER A 144 -3.92 -18.51 2.47
N SER A 145 -4.62 -17.40 2.26
CA SER A 145 -4.29 -16.38 1.29
C SER A 145 -4.23 -15.02 1.97
N PRO A 146 -3.04 -14.42 2.13
CA PRO A 146 -2.93 -13.05 2.65
C PRO A 146 -3.23 -12.01 1.56
N ASP A 147 -3.60 -10.80 1.98
CA ASP A 147 -3.78 -9.61 1.13
C ASP A 147 -4.66 -9.86 -0.11
N VAL A 148 -5.69 -10.70 0.00
CA VAL A 148 -6.61 -11.01 -1.11
C VAL A 148 -7.36 -9.73 -1.48
N PRO A 149 -7.31 -9.24 -2.73
CA PRO A 149 -8.20 -8.18 -3.20
C PRO A 149 -9.62 -8.73 -3.18
N PHE A 150 -10.32 -8.60 -2.06
CA PHE A 150 -11.53 -9.36 -1.78
C PHE A 150 -12.75 -8.73 -2.43
N ALA A 151 -12.85 -7.41 -2.38
CA ALA A 151 -13.96 -6.67 -2.97
C ALA A 151 -13.49 -5.38 -3.64
N ASP A 152 -14.07 -5.06 -4.79
CA ASP A 152 -14.04 -3.72 -5.35
C ASP A 152 -15.11 -2.86 -4.66
N VAL A 153 -14.75 -1.63 -4.31
CA VAL A 153 -15.59 -0.66 -3.60
C VAL A 153 -15.80 0.56 -4.50
N ASP A 154 -17.06 0.86 -4.79
CA ASP A 154 -17.46 2.00 -5.61
C ASP A 154 -17.67 3.24 -4.73
N LEU A 155 -16.84 4.26 -4.96
CA LEU A 155 -16.90 5.54 -4.24
C LEU A 155 -17.52 6.65 -5.08
N SER A 156 -18.01 6.36 -6.29
CA SER A 156 -18.55 7.38 -7.21
C SER A 156 -19.75 8.15 -6.64
N ALA A 157 -20.61 7.48 -5.87
CA ALA A 157 -21.76 8.08 -5.19
C ALA A 157 -21.45 8.62 -3.79
N SER A 158 -20.23 8.41 -3.29
CA SER A 158 -19.71 8.96 -2.04
C SER A 158 -18.38 9.64 -2.31
N PRO A 159 -18.38 10.69 -3.17
CA PRO A 159 -17.15 11.34 -3.57
C PRO A 159 -16.48 11.91 -2.33
N VAL A 160 -15.19 11.64 -2.23
CA VAL A 160 -14.51 11.96 -1.01
C VAL A 160 -14.28 13.46 -0.90
N ASP A 161 -14.60 14.05 0.27
CA ASP A 161 -14.47 15.50 0.49
C ASP A 161 -13.13 15.84 1.17
N PRO A 162 -12.07 16.17 0.42
CA PRO A 162 -10.77 16.51 0.97
C PRO A 162 -10.80 17.80 1.82
N SER A 163 -11.80 18.67 1.65
CA SER A 163 -11.86 19.97 2.30
C SER A 163 -12.14 19.88 3.80
N THR A 164 -12.67 18.73 4.24
CA THR A 164 -12.99 18.45 5.65
C THR A 164 -11.81 17.88 6.44
N GLY A 165 -10.70 17.53 5.77
CA GLY A 165 -9.58 16.84 6.41
C GLY A 165 -9.87 15.37 6.75
N ALA A 166 -10.99 14.81 6.28
CA ALA A 166 -11.31 13.40 6.40
C ALA A 166 -11.81 12.83 5.06
N LEU A 167 -11.36 11.63 4.72
CA LEU A 167 -11.86 10.86 3.60
C LEU A 167 -12.93 9.89 4.11
N SER A 168 -14.20 10.28 4.10
CA SER A 168 -15.27 9.47 4.68
C SER A 168 -16.35 9.11 3.66
N PHE A 169 -16.83 7.88 3.70
CA PHE A 169 -17.91 7.39 2.86
C PHE A 169 -18.85 6.49 3.66
N ALA A 170 -20.13 6.49 3.30
CA ALA A 170 -21.15 5.71 3.98
C ALA A 170 -21.98 4.94 2.97
N GLY A 171 -22.08 3.63 3.17
CA GLY A 171 -22.87 2.78 2.29
C GLY A 171 -22.29 2.62 0.88
N ALA A 172 -20.97 2.68 0.71
CA ALA A 172 -20.30 2.48 -0.57
C ALA A 172 -20.54 1.03 -1.08
N PRO A 173 -21.11 0.84 -2.28
CA PRO A 173 -21.35 -0.49 -2.84
C PRO A 173 -20.05 -1.29 -2.94
N ALA A 174 -20.14 -2.59 -2.61
CA ALA A 174 -19.03 -3.51 -2.72
C ALA A 174 -19.38 -4.74 -3.55
N THR A 175 -18.45 -5.15 -4.39
CA THR A 175 -18.61 -6.27 -5.32
C THR A 175 -17.47 -7.25 -5.12
N LEU A 176 -17.80 -8.52 -4.93
CA LEU A 176 -16.82 -9.59 -4.76
C LEU A 176 -15.97 -9.73 -6.03
N THR A 177 -14.65 -9.77 -5.88
CA THR A 177 -13.71 -9.98 -6.99
C THR A 177 -13.61 -11.48 -7.35
N ALA A 178 -12.83 -11.80 -8.38
CA ALA A 178 -12.53 -13.20 -8.70
C ALA A 178 -11.66 -13.87 -7.63
N GLU A 179 -10.70 -13.14 -7.10
CA GLU A 179 -9.79 -13.58 -6.05
C GLU A 179 -10.53 -13.77 -4.71
N GLY A 180 -11.43 -12.85 -4.37
CA GLY A 180 -12.32 -12.95 -3.21
C GLY A 180 -13.24 -14.15 -3.33
N ALA A 181 -13.87 -14.36 -4.48
CA ALA A 181 -14.70 -15.54 -4.76
C ALA A 181 -13.93 -16.85 -4.57
N ALA A 182 -12.72 -16.95 -5.13
CA ALA A 182 -11.87 -18.12 -4.99
C ALA A 182 -11.44 -18.39 -3.53
N ALA A 183 -11.13 -17.34 -2.76
CA ALA A 183 -10.74 -17.48 -1.36
C ALA A 183 -11.92 -17.79 -0.43
N PHE A 184 -13.11 -17.26 -0.72
CA PHE A 184 -14.29 -17.41 0.13
C PHE A 184 -15.14 -18.64 -0.22
N GLY A 185 -15.08 -19.10 -1.47
CA GLY A 185 -15.65 -20.37 -1.96
C GLY A 185 -17.18 -20.41 -2.12
N SER A 186 -17.92 -19.46 -1.54
CA SER A 186 -19.39 -19.53 -1.44
C SER A 186 -20.16 -18.74 -2.52
N TYR A 187 -19.50 -17.86 -3.27
CA TYR A 187 -20.15 -16.91 -4.16
C TYR A 187 -19.33 -16.67 -5.42
N GLU A 188 -20.01 -16.38 -6.53
CA GLU A 188 -19.36 -16.09 -7.81
C GLU A 188 -18.77 -14.66 -7.83
N PRO A 189 -17.73 -14.42 -8.67
CA PRO A 189 -17.24 -13.08 -8.92
C PRO A 189 -18.36 -12.16 -9.41
N GLY A 190 -18.33 -10.89 -9.00
CA GLY A 190 -19.39 -9.93 -9.31
C GLY A 190 -20.57 -9.96 -8.34
N THR A 191 -20.59 -10.88 -7.36
CA THR A 191 -21.63 -10.92 -6.33
C THR A 191 -21.61 -9.64 -5.50
N ALA A 192 -22.76 -8.98 -5.39
CA ALA A 192 -22.93 -7.84 -4.49
C ALA A 192 -22.78 -8.28 -3.02
N LEU A 193 -21.94 -7.55 -2.30
CA LEU A 193 -21.68 -7.70 -0.87
C LEU A 193 -22.44 -6.61 -0.09
N ASP A 194 -22.39 -6.67 1.24
CA ASP A 194 -22.90 -5.57 2.04
C ASP A 194 -22.06 -4.30 1.76
N PRO A 195 -22.66 -3.11 1.75
CA PRO A 195 -21.92 -1.89 1.49
C PRO A 195 -20.99 -1.53 2.65
N LEU A 196 -19.89 -0.83 2.36
CA LEU A 196 -18.91 -0.39 3.34
C LEU A 196 -19.17 1.03 3.81
N THR A 197 -18.83 1.29 5.08
CA THR A 197 -18.74 2.63 5.64
C THR A 197 -17.37 2.80 6.26
N ALA A 198 -16.70 3.91 5.98
CA ALA A 198 -15.42 4.24 6.59
C ALA A 198 -15.32 5.73 6.91
N ASP A 199 -14.60 6.03 7.99
CA ASP A 199 -14.15 7.37 8.35
C ASP A 199 -12.63 7.37 8.38
N VAL A 200 -11.99 8.19 7.56
CA VAL A 200 -10.53 8.18 7.38
C VAL A 200 -9.97 9.57 7.60
N PRO A 201 -9.59 9.94 8.84
CA PRO A 201 -8.96 11.23 9.11
C PRO A 201 -7.63 11.36 8.37
N VAL A 202 -7.42 12.49 7.67
CA VAL A 202 -6.24 12.75 6.85
C VAL A 202 -5.53 14.03 7.30
N ALA A 203 -4.25 13.90 7.65
CA ALA A 203 -3.38 15.01 7.94
C ALA A 203 -2.33 15.16 6.83
N CYS A 204 -2.43 16.23 6.04
CA CYS A 204 -1.46 16.56 4.99
C CYS A 204 -0.46 17.59 5.51
N THR A 205 0.84 17.30 5.37
CA THR A 205 1.88 18.33 5.46
C THR A 205 2.04 18.97 4.09
N ALA A 206 1.96 20.30 4.03
CA ALA A 206 2.29 21.03 2.81
C ALA A 206 3.72 20.69 2.36
N PRO A 207 4.00 20.63 1.05
CA PRO A 207 5.36 20.56 0.58
C PRO A 207 6.08 21.81 1.10
N VAL A 208 7.08 21.61 1.97
CA VAL A 208 8.02 22.68 2.26
C VAL A 208 8.84 22.88 0.99
N ASP A 209 8.63 24.02 0.33
CA ASP A 209 9.60 24.51 -0.63
C ASP A 209 10.93 24.57 0.12
N ALA A 210 11.89 23.75 -0.30
CA ALA A 210 13.27 23.97 0.06
C ALA A 210 13.68 25.24 -0.69
N GLU A 211 13.32 26.40 -0.14
CA GLU A 211 13.98 27.64 -0.46
C GLU A 211 15.45 27.36 -0.22
N GLU A 212 16.17 27.40 -1.33
CA GLU A 212 17.60 27.22 -1.42
C GLU A 212 18.25 28.10 -0.34
N ALA A 213 18.66 27.46 0.76
CA ALA A 213 19.68 28.01 1.63
C ALA A 213 21.01 28.01 0.85
N ALA A 214 21.08 28.84 -0.20
CA ALA A 214 22.31 29.35 -0.74
C ALA A 214 22.89 30.25 0.35
N VAL A 215 23.59 29.59 1.27
CA VAL A 215 24.58 30.20 2.13
C VAL A 215 25.47 31.10 1.28
N ALA A 216 25.49 32.37 1.66
CA ALA A 216 26.33 33.40 1.09
C ALA A 216 27.79 32.92 0.98
N SER A 217 28.24 32.63 -0.24
CA SER A 217 29.67 32.67 -0.55
C SER A 217 30.00 34.11 -0.90
N ALA A 218 30.33 34.90 0.11
CA ALA A 218 31.06 36.15 -0.08
C ALA A 218 32.45 35.79 -0.63
N SER A 219 32.72 36.24 -1.85
CA SER A 219 34.04 36.16 -2.47
C SER A 219 35.04 37.00 -1.71
N ASP A 220 36.09 36.34 -1.20
CA ASP A 220 37.30 36.96 -0.68
C ASP A 220 38.27 37.26 -1.86
N PRO A 221 38.97 38.40 -1.88
CA PRO A 221 40.24 38.50 -2.57
C PRO A 221 41.39 38.71 -1.58
N ASP A 222 42.29 37.72 -1.58
CA ASP A 222 43.76 37.82 -1.51
C ASP A 222 44.39 38.86 -0.56
N ALA A 223 45.04 38.36 0.50
CA ALA A 223 46.28 38.96 1.02
C ALA A 223 47.16 37.90 1.72
N SER A 224 48.23 37.55 1.04
CA SER A 224 49.46 36.92 1.54
C SER A 224 49.95 37.49 2.88
N GLN A 225 50.29 36.61 3.83
CA GLN A 225 51.63 36.57 4.45
C GLN A 225 51.88 35.36 5.37
N ALA A 226 53.14 34.94 5.35
CA ALA A 226 53.71 33.77 6.00
C ALA A 226 53.93 33.92 7.51
N ALA A 227 53.90 32.80 8.26
CA ALA A 227 54.93 32.45 9.26
C ALA A 227 54.80 31.01 9.80
N THR A 228 55.95 30.34 9.80
CA THR A 228 56.34 29.05 10.38
C THR A 228 56.03 28.89 11.87
N SER A 229 55.60 27.68 12.30
CA SER A 229 56.17 26.88 13.43
C SER A 229 55.38 25.59 13.66
N ALA A 230 56.10 24.48 13.86
CA ALA A 230 55.61 23.16 14.30
C ALA A 230 56.34 22.77 15.62
N PRO A 231 56.17 21.55 16.20
CA PRO A 231 55.01 21.02 16.94
C PRO A 231 55.42 20.40 18.31
N ALA A 232 54.46 19.91 19.12
CA ALA A 232 54.59 18.78 20.09
C ALA A 232 53.24 18.62 20.84
N ALA A 233 52.52 17.48 20.77
CA ALA A 233 52.73 16.21 21.49
C ALA A 233 52.61 16.39 23.03
N ALA A 234 52.04 15.52 23.85
CA ALA A 234 51.28 14.27 23.79
C ALA A 234 50.84 14.00 25.26
N GLY A 235 49.94 13.06 25.51
CA GLY A 235 49.74 12.60 26.89
C GLY A 235 48.51 11.74 27.15
N THR A 236 48.54 10.49 26.70
CA THR A 236 48.05 9.33 27.48
C THR A 236 49.28 8.72 28.15
N PRO A 237 49.21 8.11 29.35
CA PRO A 237 48.87 6.67 29.51
C PRO A 237 47.99 6.41 30.76
N ASP A 238 47.10 5.42 30.82
CA ASP A 238 47.22 3.95 30.77
C ASP A 238 47.49 3.26 32.13
N ALA A 239 46.82 2.12 32.26
CA ALA A 239 47.20 0.87 32.93
C ALA A 239 46.74 0.56 34.36
N GLY A 240 46.12 -0.64 34.47
CA GLY A 240 46.31 -1.59 35.58
C GLY A 240 45.00 -1.99 36.29
N THR A 241 44.18 -2.95 35.84
CA THR A 241 44.36 -4.43 35.75
C THR A 241 44.03 -5.22 37.05
N ARG A 242 43.28 -6.33 36.82
CA ARG A 242 42.99 -7.55 37.63
C ARG A 242 41.87 -7.44 38.67
N ALA A 243 40.73 -8.11 38.48
CA ALA A 243 40.43 -9.56 38.53
C ALA A 243 40.16 -10.03 39.96
N ASP A 244 38.94 -10.49 40.24
CA ASP A 244 38.68 -11.87 40.71
C ASP A 244 37.17 -12.11 40.91
N THR A 245 36.76 -13.31 40.54
CA THR A 245 35.47 -13.97 40.76
C THR A 245 35.32 -14.46 42.20
N ASP A 246 34.14 -14.37 42.82
CA ASP A 246 33.47 -15.56 43.39
C ASP A 246 32.05 -15.33 43.96
N ALA A 247 31.24 -16.40 43.84
CA ALA A 247 30.17 -16.94 44.71
C ALA A 247 29.01 -16.07 45.28
N GLY A 248 27.76 -16.50 45.03
CA GLY A 248 26.49 -16.03 45.67
C GLY A 248 26.22 -16.65 47.05
N PRO A 249 24.95 -16.89 47.52
CA PRO A 249 23.61 -16.47 47.06
C PRO A 249 22.69 -15.93 48.21
N THR A 250 21.36 -15.89 47.97
CA THR A 250 20.19 -15.85 48.91
C THR A 250 19.41 -14.50 49.02
N PRO A 251 18.12 -14.47 49.50
CA PRO A 251 16.98 -14.17 48.63
C PRO A 251 16.05 -13.05 49.18
N ALA A 252 14.98 -12.80 48.42
CA ALA A 252 13.69 -12.25 48.84
C ALA A 252 13.44 -10.73 48.75
N ALA A 253 12.37 -10.45 48.00
CA ALA A 253 11.41 -9.33 48.12
C ALA A 253 11.97 -7.93 47.82
N LEU A 254 11.45 -7.16 46.86
CA LEU A 254 10.06 -6.75 46.73
C LEU A 254 9.76 -6.35 45.27
N ALA A 255 8.60 -6.79 44.77
CA ALA A 255 7.98 -6.27 43.55
C ALA A 255 7.70 -4.76 43.70
N TRP A 256 8.04 -3.94 42.69
CA TRP A 256 7.33 -2.72 42.22
C TRP A 256 8.14 -2.11 41.05
N SER A 257 7.68 -2.30 39.81
CA SER A 257 7.58 -1.24 38.80
C SER A 257 7.27 -1.82 37.42
N ALA A 258 6.12 -1.39 36.89
CA ALA A 258 5.61 -1.65 35.57
C ALA A 258 6.45 -0.97 34.46
N VAL A 259 6.51 -1.65 33.31
CA VAL A 259 6.30 -1.13 31.94
C VAL A 259 7.02 0.16 31.55
N ALA A 260 8.10 0.03 30.75
CA ALA A 260 8.39 0.91 29.60
C ALA A 260 9.69 0.48 28.86
N ALA A 261 9.70 -0.67 28.17
CA ALA A 261 10.77 -0.98 27.20
C ALA A 261 10.43 -2.18 26.29
N ALA A 262 9.30 -2.17 25.58
CA ALA A 262 9.03 -3.21 24.57
C ALA A 262 8.16 -2.74 23.38
N ALA A 263 8.13 -1.43 23.09
CA ALA A 263 7.36 -0.88 21.96
C ALA A 263 8.22 -0.25 20.86
N LEU A 264 9.55 -0.44 20.88
CA LEU A 264 10.45 0.13 19.86
C LEU A 264 11.24 -0.92 19.05
N LEU A 265 11.06 -2.22 19.31
CA LEU A 265 11.69 -3.29 18.51
C LEU A 265 10.74 -3.94 17.49
N GLY A 266 9.41 -3.81 17.67
CA GLY A 266 8.43 -4.37 16.74
C GLY A 266 8.32 -3.61 15.41
N ALA A 267 8.29 -2.27 15.47
CA ALA A 267 8.16 -1.44 14.27
C ALA A 267 9.40 -1.49 13.36
N LEU A 268 10.60 -1.61 13.95
CA LEU A 268 11.84 -1.68 13.18
C LEU A 268 12.00 -3.04 12.46
N ALA A 269 11.55 -4.14 13.08
CA ALA A 269 11.58 -5.47 12.47
C ALA A 269 10.62 -5.57 11.26
N TRP A 270 9.43 -4.96 11.33
CA TRP A 270 8.46 -4.96 10.24
C TRP A 270 8.91 -4.13 9.02
N LEU A 271 9.50 -2.95 9.26
CA LEU A 271 10.08 -2.10 8.20
C LEU A 271 11.27 -2.77 7.47
N LEU A 272 12.07 -3.58 8.18
CA LEU A 272 13.22 -4.28 7.60
C LEU A 272 12.81 -5.50 6.75
N VAL A 273 11.72 -6.20 7.10
CA VAL A 273 11.20 -7.31 6.28
C VAL A 273 10.56 -6.79 4.99
N ARG A 274 9.86 -5.65 5.03
CA ARG A 274 9.24 -5.02 3.85
C ARG A 274 10.27 -4.51 2.84
N ARG A 275 11.39 -3.93 3.29
CA ARG A 275 12.46 -3.43 2.40
C ARG A 275 13.19 -4.53 1.61
N ARG A 276 13.30 -5.75 2.16
CA ARG A 276 13.98 -6.87 1.45
C ARG A 276 13.17 -7.42 0.27
N ARG A 277 11.84 -7.29 0.27
CA ARG A 277 10.99 -7.83 -0.81
C ARG A 277 10.87 -6.91 -2.02
N LEU A 278 11.19 -5.61 -1.88
CA LEU A 278 11.24 -4.67 -3.01
C LEU A 278 12.52 -4.80 -3.85
N ALA A 279 13.57 -5.46 -3.34
CA ALA A 279 14.82 -5.67 -4.08
C ALA A 279 14.80 -6.93 -4.98
N VAL A 280 13.91 -7.89 -4.72
CA VAL A 280 13.84 -9.15 -5.50
C VAL A 280 12.90 -9.02 -6.72
N GLY A 281 11.95 -8.08 -6.71
CA GLY A 281 11.04 -7.83 -7.84
C GLY A 281 11.65 -7.05 -9.02
N ALA A 282 12.84 -6.48 -8.88
CA ALA A 282 13.48 -5.68 -9.93
C ALA A 282 14.32 -6.50 -10.93
N SER A 283 14.35 -7.82 -10.82
CA SER A 283 15.22 -8.70 -11.63
C SER A 283 14.45 -9.69 -12.52
N THR A 284 13.32 -9.30 -13.09
CA THR A 284 12.71 -10.10 -14.18
C THR A 284 11.88 -9.23 -15.11
N THR A 285 12.55 -8.45 -15.95
CA THR A 285 11.96 -7.98 -17.21
C THR A 285 13.00 -8.14 -18.31
N GLY A 286 12.92 -9.29 -18.99
CA GLY A 286 13.78 -9.65 -20.11
C GLY A 286 12.99 -10.50 -21.10
N GLY A 287 12.26 -9.81 -21.98
CA GLY A 287 11.83 -10.16 -23.34
C GLY A 287 11.44 -11.61 -23.70
N SER A 288 10.26 -11.75 -24.32
CA SER A 288 10.19 -12.38 -25.65
C SER A 288 8.92 -11.98 -26.40
N THR A 289 9.14 -11.41 -27.57
CA THR A 289 8.21 -11.06 -28.64
C THR A 289 7.56 -12.29 -29.29
N GLY A 290 6.26 -12.16 -29.59
CA GLY A 290 5.59 -12.52 -30.86
C GLY A 290 5.60 -13.96 -31.37
N SER A 291 4.42 -14.54 -31.59
CA SER A 291 3.97 -14.88 -32.95
C SER A 291 2.48 -15.25 -32.98
N SER A 292 1.75 -14.56 -33.85
CA SER A 292 0.39 -14.82 -34.30
C SER A 292 0.26 -16.15 -35.04
N THR A 293 -0.83 -16.90 -34.83
CA THR A 293 -1.30 -17.89 -35.82
C THR A 293 -2.82 -17.92 -35.87
N THR A 294 -3.31 -17.64 -37.07
CA THR A 294 -4.68 -17.65 -37.55
C THR A 294 -5.32 -19.03 -37.44
N GLY A 295 -6.48 -19.14 -36.79
CA GLY A 295 -7.27 -20.36 -36.70
C GLY A 295 -8.66 -20.18 -37.31
N THR A 296 -8.90 -20.91 -38.39
CA THR A 296 -10.09 -20.95 -39.25
C THR A 296 -11.38 -21.35 -38.51
N SER A 297 -12.42 -20.50 -38.58
CA SER A 297 -13.80 -20.89 -38.22
C SER A 297 -14.53 -21.42 -39.45
N ARG A 298 -15.00 -22.68 -39.39
CA ARG A 298 -15.92 -23.26 -40.36
C ARG A 298 -17.02 -24.05 -39.65
N THR A 299 -18.21 -23.95 -40.24
CA THR A 299 -19.44 -24.77 -40.14
C THR A 299 -20.31 -24.69 -38.89
N GLY A 300 -21.60 -24.42 -39.14
CA GLY A 300 -22.70 -24.56 -38.19
C GLY A 300 -24.03 -24.02 -38.73
N THR A 301 -24.51 -24.60 -39.83
CA THR A 301 -25.82 -24.31 -40.47
C THR A 301 -26.98 -24.59 -39.51
N SER A 302 -27.82 -23.60 -39.19
CA SER A 302 -29.11 -23.83 -38.51
C SER A 302 -30.26 -23.74 -39.52
N HIS A 303 -30.99 -24.84 -39.58
CA HIS A 303 -32.12 -25.15 -40.44
C HIS A 303 -33.42 -24.48 -39.95
N THR A 304 -34.34 -24.34 -40.89
CA THR A 304 -35.62 -23.64 -40.92
C THR A 304 -36.72 -24.16 -39.99
N ALA A 305 -37.52 -23.21 -39.49
CA ALA A 305 -38.99 -23.18 -39.31
C ALA A 305 -39.79 -24.42 -38.85
N HIS A 306 -40.55 -24.23 -37.76
CA HIS A 306 -41.93 -24.72 -37.67
C HIS A 306 -42.78 -23.79 -36.79
N ASP A 307 -43.80 -23.20 -37.41
CA ASP A 307 -45.03 -22.73 -36.77
C ASP A 307 -45.71 -23.87 -36.01
N ASP A 308 -46.36 -23.58 -34.88
CA ASP A 308 -47.76 -23.97 -34.69
C ASP A 308 -48.38 -23.25 -33.48
N GLU A 309 -49.67 -22.98 -33.63
CA GLU A 309 -50.54 -22.20 -32.76
C GLU A 309 -50.94 -22.96 -31.48
N LYS A 310 -51.51 -22.22 -30.52
CA LYS A 310 -52.90 -22.36 -30.01
C LYS A 310 -53.07 -22.34 -28.48
N GLU A 311 -53.88 -21.35 -28.08
CA GLU A 311 -54.95 -21.34 -27.05
C GLU A 311 -54.66 -21.63 -25.56
N THR A 312 -54.82 -20.53 -24.79
CA THR A 312 -55.59 -20.38 -23.52
C THR A 312 -56.91 -21.17 -23.45
N PRO A 313 -57.50 -21.42 -22.26
CA PRO A 313 -57.67 -20.48 -21.12
C PRO A 313 -57.08 -20.91 -19.77
#